data_AF-A0A2N5KB25-F1
#
_entry.id   AF-A0A2N5KB25-F1
#
_cell.length_a   1.000
_cell.length_b   1.000
_cell.length_c   1.000
_cell.angle_alpha   90.00
_cell.angle_beta   90.00
_cell.angle_gamma   90.00
#
_symmetry.space_group_name_H-M   'P 1'
#
loop_
_entity.id
_entity.type
_entity.pdbx_description
1 polymer ?
#
loop_
_entity_poly.entity_id
_entity_poly.type
_entity_poly.pdbx_seq_one_letter_code
_entity_poly.pdbx_strand_id
1 'polypeptide(L)'
;PKQVEMAPYEDIPHLLTPVITEPEKCISALKWAVNEMERRYTLLAEQKLRNIKSYNEINKDSAMPYIVVVIDELADLMMVAARDVEALIVRLAQKARAVGIHLVLATQRPSVDVITGLIKANVPARIAFTVASQIDSRT
;
A
#
# COMPACT_ATOMS: atom_id res chain seq x y z
N PRO A 1 14.75 0.17 5.85
CA PRO A 1 14.70 -1.21 5.32
C PRO A 1 16.08 -1.68 4.84
N LYS A 2 16.46 -2.90 5.22
CA LYS A 2 17.70 -3.52 4.73
C LYS A 2 17.64 -3.60 3.21
N GLN A 3 18.64 -3.06 2.52
CA GLN A 3 18.67 -2.80 1.06
C GLN A 3 18.65 -4.07 0.19
N VAL A 4 18.31 -5.24 0.72
CA VAL A 4 18.61 -6.53 0.11
C VAL A 4 17.36 -7.21 -0.45
N GLU A 5 16.23 -7.17 0.26
CA GLU A 5 15.09 -8.03 -0.06
C GLU A 5 14.37 -7.64 -1.36
N MET A 6 14.29 -6.34 -1.64
CA MET A 6 13.62 -5.82 -2.84
C MET A 6 14.59 -5.53 -4.01
N ALA A 7 15.91 -5.58 -3.77
CA ALA A 7 16.93 -5.33 -4.80
C ALA A 7 16.82 -6.20 -6.06
N PRO A 8 16.39 -7.48 -6.00
CA PRO A 8 16.18 -8.29 -7.21
C PRO A 8 15.15 -7.72 -8.20
N TYR A 9 14.33 -6.76 -7.78
CA TYR A 9 13.28 -6.16 -8.60
C TYR A 9 13.65 -4.79 -9.20
N GLU A 10 14.84 -4.23 -8.93
CA GLU A 10 15.21 -2.84 -9.28
C GLU A 10 14.95 -2.45 -10.74
N ASP A 11 15.11 -3.38 -11.68
CA ASP A 11 15.08 -3.11 -13.12
C ASP A 11 13.85 -3.68 -13.85
N ILE A 12 12.81 -4.11 -13.13
CA ILE A 12 11.61 -4.63 -13.80
C ILE A 12 10.81 -3.47 -14.42
N PRO A 13 10.20 -3.66 -15.61
CA PRO A 13 9.48 -2.59 -16.31
C PRO A 13 8.18 -2.14 -15.62
N HIS A 14 7.78 -2.82 -14.55
CA HIS A 14 6.55 -2.56 -13.81
C HIS A 14 6.74 -1.54 -12.69
N LEU A 15 7.98 -1.23 -12.29
CA LEU A 15 8.25 -0.28 -11.23
C LEU A 15 7.90 1.14 -11.68
N LEU A 16 7.05 1.80 -10.89
CA LEU A 16 6.73 3.23 -11.08
C LEU A 16 7.86 4.16 -10.61
N THR A 17 8.74 3.62 -9.77
CA THR A 17 9.87 4.30 -9.13
C THR A 17 10.90 3.22 -8.79
N PRO A 18 12.20 3.56 -8.76
CA PRO A 18 13.23 2.73 -8.13
C PRO A 18 12.82 2.28 -6.73
N VAL A 19 13.43 1.19 -6.23
CA VAL A 19 13.13 0.67 -4.90
C VAL A 19 13.44 1.74 -3.85
N ILE A 20 12.43 2.08 -3.05
CA ILE A 20 12.55 3.15 -2.07
C ILE A 20 13.15 2.61 -0.78
N THR A 21 14.32 3.09 -0.40
CA THR A 21 15.02 2.68 0.82
C THR A 21 14.93 3.69 1.96
N GLU A 22 14.59 4.95 1.65
CA GLU A 22 14.54 6.05 2.62
C GLU A 22 13.11 6.21 3.19
N PRO A 23 12.91 6.20 4.53
CA PRO A 23 11.58 6.32 5.14
C PRO A 23 10.78 7.55 4.69
N GLU A 24 11.43 8.71 4.56
CA GLU A 24 10.78 9.95 4.11
C GLU A 24 10.26 9.87 2.66
N LYS A 25 11.02 9.20 1.79
CA LYS A 25 10.60 8.91 0.42
C LYS A 25 9.45 7.90 0.39
N CYS A 26 9.43 6.90 1.28
CA CYS A 26 8.31 5.98 1.42
C CYS A 26 7.01 6.72 1.80
N ILE A 27 7.09 7.66 2.76
CA ILE A 27 5.94 8.50 3.14
C ILE A 27 5.48 9.34 1.95
N SER A 28 6.41 9.92 1.18
CA SER A 28 6.09 10.67 -0.04
C SER A 28 5.41 9.81 -1.10
N ALA A 29 5.84 8.56 -1.27
CA ALA A 29 5.21 7.62 -2.19
C ALA A 29 3.79 7.22 -1.74
N LEU A 30 3.56 7.04 -0.44
CA LEU A 30 2.20 6.82 0.11
C LEU A 30 1.29 8.04 -0.10
N LYS A 31 1.81 9.27 0.09
CA LYS A 31 1.09 10.52 -0.23
C LYS A 31 0.75 10.60 -1.72
N TRP A 32 1.69 10.23 -2.59
CA TRP A 32 1.45 10.15 -4.03
C TRP A 32 0.35 9.13 -4.36
N ALA A 33 0.39 7.93 -3.76
CA ALA A 33 -0.64 6.91 -3.97
C ALA A 33 -2.04 7.40 -3.54
N VAL A 34 -2.13 8.16 -2.44
CA VAL A 34 -3.38 8.82 -2.03
C VAL A 34 -3.84 9.84 -3.06
N ASN A 35 -2.94 10.68 -3.59
CA ASN A 35 -3.30 11.67 -4.59
C ASN A 35 -3.72 11.03 -5.92
N GLU A 36 -3.04 9.97 -6.35
CA GLU A 36 -3.42 9.19 -7.53
C GLU A 36 -4.78 8.50 -7.32
N MET A 37 -5.05 7.98 -6.11
CA MET A 37 -6.36 7.44 -5.76
C MET A 37 -7.48 8.47 -5.96
N GLU A 38 -7.31 9.70 -5.45
CA GLU A 38 -8.31 10.77 -5.61
C GLU A 38 -8.44 11.21 -7.08
N ARG A 39 -7.33 11.34 -7.81
CA ARG A 39 -7.34 11.63 -9.26
C ARG A 39 -8.15 10.60 -10.05
N ARG A 40 -7.93 9.31 -9.77
CA ARG A 40 -8.68 8.22 -10.42
C ARG A 40 -10.17 8.29 -10.08
N TYR A 41 -10.52 8.66 -8.86
CA TYR A 41 -11.92 8.87 -8.48
C TYR A 41 -12.57 10.01 -9.28
N THR A 42 -11.87 11.13 -9.50
CA THR A 42 -12.36 12.21 -10.37
C THR A 42 -12.63 11.71 -11.78
N LEU A 43 -11.69 10.97 -12.38
CA LEU A 43 -11.86 10.40 -13.73
C LEU A 43 -13.04 9.42 -13.82
N LEU A 44 -13.21 8.57 -12.81
CA LEU A 44 -14.37 7.67 -12.74
C LEU A 44 -15.67 8.46 -12.64
N ALA A 45 -15.72 9.52 -11.83
CA ALA A 45 -16.91 10.33 -11.64
C ALA A 45 -17.32 11.10 -12.91
N GLU A 46 -16.35 11.67 -13.63
CA GLU A 46 -16.56 12.37 -14.91
C GLU A 46 -17.23 11.46 -15.95
N GLN A 47 -16.84 10.18 -15.97
CA GLN A 47 -17.39 9.18 -16.89
C GLN A 47 -18.56 8.38 -16.29
N LYS A 48 -19.02 8.74 -15.07
CA LYS A 48 -20.09 8.05 -14.32
C LYS A 48 -19.84 6.55 -14.12
N LEU A 49 -18.59 6.17 -13.94
CA LEU A 49 -18.15 4.81 -13.73
C LEU A 49 -17.90 4.50 -12.26
N ARG A 50 -17.98 3.21 -11.91
CA ARG A 50 -17.86 2.75 -10.51
C ARG A 50 -16.50 2.17 -10.15
N ASN A 51 -15.71 1.73 -11.13
CA ASN A 51 -14.45 1.06 -10.88
C ASN A 51 -13.51 1.13 -12.09
N ILE A 52 -12.23 0.84 -11.83
CA ILE A 52 -11.16 0.81 -12.83
C ILE A 52 -11.42 -0.18 -13.97
N LYS A 53 -12.07 -1.32 -13.71
CA LYS A 53 -12.34 -2.32 -14.75
C LYS A 53 -13.27 -1.73 -15.82
N SER A 54 -14.37 -1.12 -15.40
CA SER A 54 -15.31 -0.45 -16.31
C SER A 54 -14.66 0.74 -17.03
N TYR A 55 -13.73 1.45 -16.38
CA TYR A 55 -12.97 2.52 -17.03
C TYR A 55 -12.06 1.98 -18.14
N ASN A 56 -11.33 0.90 -17.87
CA ASN A 56 -10.40 0.31 -18.83
C ASN A 56 -11.11 -0.38 -20.00
N GLU A 57 -12.34 -0.88 -19.81
CA GLU A 57 -13.14 -1.47 -20.88
C GLU A 57 -13.49 -0.46 -21.98
N ILE A 58 -13.75 0.81 -21.61
CA ILE A 58 -14.10 1.87 -22.56
C ILE A 58 -12.89 2.70 -23.02
N ASN A 59 -11.85 2.85 -22.18
CA ASN A 59 -10.65 3.63 -22.49
C ASN A 59 -9.46 2.69 -22.74
N LYS A 60 -9.51 1.86 -23.79
CA LYS A 60 -8.48 0.82 -24.03
C LYS A 60 -7.08 1.40 -24.26
N ASP A 61 -6.97 2.52 -24.97
CA ASP A 61 -5.69 3.15 -25.30
C ASP A 61 -5.09 3.95 -24.13
N SER A 62 -5.91 4.31 -23.14
CA SER A 62 -5.49 5.04 -21.94
C SER A 62 -5.88 4.29 -20.66
N ALA A 63 -5.84 2.97 -20.72
CA ALA A 63 -6.20 2.11 -19.60
C ALA A 63 -5.31 2.40 -18.39
N MET A 64 -5.92 2.53 -17.22
CA MET A 64 -5.20 2.73 -15.98
C MET A 64 -4.62 1.41 -15.50
N PRO A 65 -3.31 1.31 -15.20
CA PRO A 65 -2.74 0.12 -14.61
C PRO A 65 -3.21 -0.05 -13.16
N TYR A 66 -3.31 -1.29 -12.70
CA TYR A 66 -3.40 -1.56 -11.27
C TYR A 66 -2.07 -1.21 -10.61
N ILE A 67 -2.13 -0.61 -9.43
CA ILE A 67 -0.95 -0.24 -8.64
C ILE A 67 -0.93 -1.12 -7.40
N VAL A 68 0.20 -1.78 -7.16
CA VAL A 68 0.45 -2.52 -5.92
C VAL A 68 1.58 -1.83 -5.17
N VAL A 69 1.28 -1.34 -3.97
CA VAL A 69 2.28 -0.76 -3.07
C VAL A 69 2.71 -1.85 -2.10
N VAL A 70 3.97 -2.23 -2.15
CA VAL A 70 4.56 -3.25 -1.28
C VAL A 70 5.49 -2.58 -0.28
N ILE A 71 5.26 -2.84 1.01
CA ILE A 71 6.11 -2.39 2.11
C ILE A 71 6.65 -3.65 2.80
N ASP A 72 7.95 -3.91 2.64
CA ASP A 72 8.60 -5.12 3.14
C ASP A 72 8.74 -5.14 4.68
N GLU A 73 9.01 -3.97 5.27
CA GLU A 73 9.11 -3.83 6.73
C GLU A 73 8.39 -2.55 7.18
N LEU A 74 7.12 -2.72 7.56
CA LEU A 74 6.28 -1.63 8.04
C LEU A 74 6.81 -1.04 9.36
N ALA A 75 7.45 -1.85 10.22
CA ALA A 75 7.92 -1.38 11.51
C ALA A 75 8.93 -0.23 11.40
N ASP A 76 9.80 -0.27 10.38
CA ASP A 76 10.77 0.79 10.11
C ASP A 76 10.08 2.14 9.85
N LEU A 77 8.95 2.13 9.12
CA LEU A 77 8.18 3.35 8.86
C LEU A 77 7.44 3.82 10.11
N MET A 78 6.88 2.89 10.88
CA MET A 78 6.17 3.21 12.12
C MET A 78 7.10 3.83 13.17
N MET A 79 8.36 3.39 13.24
CA MET A 79 9.36 3.98 14.14
C MET A 79 9.73 5.43 13.79
N VAL A 80 9.62 5.82 12.52
CA VAL A 80 9.97 7.17 12.06
C VAL A 80 8.76 8.11 12.13
N ALA A 81 7.60 7.67 11.66
CA ALA A 81 6.42 8.52 11.53
C ALA A 81 5.10 7.74 11.61
N ALA A 82 4.90 6.95 12.69
CA ALA A 82 3.71 6.11 12.92
C ALA A 82 2.39 6.79 12.54
N ARG A 83 2.17 8.02 13.02
CA ARG A 83 0.90 8.73 12.86
C ARG A 83 0.58 9.04 11.39
N ASP A 84 1.57 9.50 10.64
CA ASP A 84 1.40 9.85 9.22
C ASP A 84 1.25 8.58 8.38
N VAL A 85 2.07 7.56 8.65
CA VAL A 85 2.06 6.28 7.94
C VAL A 85 0.73 5.56 8.14
N GLU A 86 0.26 5.46 9.38
CA GLU A 86 -1.04 4.85 9.72
C GLU A 86 -2.19 5.57 9.01
N ALA A 87 -2.22 6.90 9.05
CA ALA A 87 -3.28 7.68 8.40
C ALA A 87 -3.33 7.45 6.88
N LEU A 88 -2.17 7.38 6.22
CA LEU A 88 -2.07 7.11 4.78
C LEU A 88 -2.49 5.69 4.43
N ILE A 89 -2.02 4.69 5.19
CA ILE A 89 -2.41 3.28 5.01
C ILE A 89 -3.91 3.10 5.17
N VAL A 90 -4.49 3.64 6.24
CA VAL A 90 -5.93 3.55 6.50
C VAL A 90 -6.72 4.19 5.36
N ARG A 91 -6.34 5.39 4.92
CA ARG A 91 -7.02 6.10 3.83
C ARG A 91 -7.01 5.29 2.52
N LEU A 92 -5.86 4.71 2.16
CA LEU A 92 -5.74 3.83 1.00
C LEU A 92 -6.59 2.57 1.19
N ALA A 93 -6.43 1.86 2.30
CA ALA A 93 -7.16 0.61 2.56
C ALA A 93 -8.70 0.79 2.48
N GLN A 94 -9.23 1.95 2.89
CA GLN A 94 -10.66 2.24 2.85
C GLN A 94 -11.22 2.50 1.45
N LYS A 95 -10.47 3.20 0.59
CA LYS A 95 -11.01 3.78 -0.65
C LYS A 95 -10.35 3.25 -1.92
N ALA A 96 -9.15 2.68 -1.85
CA ALA A 96 -8.34 2.40 -3.02
C ALA A 96 -8.86 1.26 -3.93
N ARG A 97 -9.69 0.34 -3.40
CA ARG A 97 -10.16 -0.87 -4.10
C ARG A 97 -10.82 -0.56 -5.45
N ALA A 98 -11.71 0.43 -5.50
CA ALA A 98 -12.47 0.73 -6.71
C ALA A 98 -11.58 1.30 -7.82
N VAL A 99 -10.51 2.00 -7.46
CA VAL A 99 -9.57 2.66 -8.39
C VAL A 99 -8.32 1.82 -8.68
N GLY A 100 -8.30 0.55 -8.22
CA GLY A 100 -7.25 -0.41 -8.55
C GLY A 100 -5.90 -0.14 -7.90
N ILE A 101 -5.89 0.43 -6.70
CA ILE A 101 -4.68 0.57 -5.88
C ILE A 101 -4.77 -0.39 -4.70
N HIS A 102 -3.72 -1.19 -4.47
CA HIS A 102 -3.70 -2.26 -3.47
C HIS A 102 -2.44 -2.16 -2.61
N LEU A 103 -2.57 -2.53 -1.34
CA LEU A 103 -1.47 -2.53 -0.37
C LEU A 103 -1.05 -3.96 -0.03
N VAL A 104 0.25 -4.19 0.04
CA VAL A 104 0.87 -5.37 0.66
C VAL A 104 1.80 -4.87 1.75
N LEU A 105 1.45 -5.16 2.99
CA LEU A 105 2.19 -4.70 4.17
C LEU A 105 2.81 -5.92 4.84
N ALA A 106 4.13 -5.95 4.93
CA ALA A 106 4.90 -6.98 5.61
C ALA A 106 5.63 -6.36 6.81
N THR A 107 5.91 -7.20 7.81
CA THR A 107 6.66 -6.86 9.01
C THR A 107 7.17 -8.12 9.67
N GLN A 108 8.38 -8.09 10.21
CA GLN A 108 8.91 -9.15 11.08
C GLN A 108 8.59 -8.87 12.56
N ARG A 109 8.01 -7.72 12.87
CA ARG A 109 7.64 -7.27 14.21
C ARG A 109 6.13 -7.17 14.32
N PRO A 110 5.42 -8.28 14.56
CA PRO A 110 3.97 -8.30 14.73
C PRO A 110 3.57 -7.80 16.13
N SER A 111 3.95 -6.57 16.48
CA SER A 111 3.54 -5.91 17.74
C SER A 111 2.35 -4.99 17.53
N VAL A 112 1.63 -4.68 18.60
CA VAL A 112 0.47 -3.76 18.58
C VAL A 112 0.83 -2.34 18.15
N ASP A 113 2.10 -1.94 18.34
CA ASP A 113 2.60 -0.62 17.94
C ASP A 113 2.86 -0.54 16.42
N VAL A 114 3.07 -1.69 15.77
CA VAL A 114 3.29 -1.78 14.31
C VAL A 114 1.98 -2.11 13.60
N ILE A 115 1.29 -3.15 14.07
CA ILE A 115 0.01 -3.63 13.52
C ILE A 115 -1.13 -3.11 14.42
N THR A 116 -1.35 -1.80 14.33
CA THR A 116 -2.33 -1.11 15.17
C THR A 116 -3.76 -1.58 14.92
N GLY A 117 -4.66 -1.26 15.86
CA GLY A 117 -6.09 -1.56 15.69
C GLY A 117 -6.70 -0.93 14.43
N LEU A 118 -6.26 0.27 14.05
CA LEU A 118 -6.76 0.96 12.86
C LEU A 118 -6.30 0.28 11.57
N ILE A 119 -5.04 -0.17 11.49
CA ILE A 119 -4.55 -0.95 10.35
C ILE A 119 -5.36 -2.24 10.24
N LYS A 120 -5.56 -2.96 11.35
CA LYS A 120 -6.32 -4.23 11.36
C LYS A 120 -7.77 -4.04 10.94
N ALA A 121 -8.41 -2.96 11.35
CA ALA A 121 -9.80 -2.67 10.98
C ALA A 121 -9.99 -2.48 9.47
N ASN A 122 -8.94 -2.05 8.75
CA ASN A 122 -9.03 -1.73 7.33
C ASN A 122 -8.31 -2.74 6.41
N VAL A 123 -7.46 -3.62 6.96
CA VAL A 123 -6.74 -4.67 6.23
C VAL A 123 -7.21 -6.05 6.73
N PRO A 124 -8.28 -6.62 6.14
CA PRO A 124 -8.87 -7.88 6.62
C PRO A 124 -8.10 -9.13 6.17
N ALA A 125 -7.42 -9.08 5.02
CA ALA A 125 -6.62 -10.19 4.51
C ALA A 125 -5.27 -10.21 5.24
N ARG A 126 -4.96 -11.33 5.93
CA ARG A 126 -3.73 -11.50 6.70
C ARG A 126 -3.12 -12.85 6.42
N ILE A 127 -1.80 -12.87 6.35
CA ILE A 127 -0.99 -14.09 6.23
C ILE A 127 0.03 -14.01 7.36
N ALA A 128 0.10 -15.06 8.18
CA ALA A 128 1.08 -15.20 9.25
C ALA A 128 1.97 -16.41 8.94
N PHE A 129 3.27 -16.19 8.93
CA PHE A 129 4.26 -17.27 8.99
C PHE A 129 4.50 -17.67 10.45
N THR A 130 5.43 -18.59 10.70
CA THR A 130 5.80 -18.96 12.06
C THR A 130 6.24 -17.73 12.87
N VAL A 131 5.60 -17.51 14.02
CA VAL A 131 5.89 -16.41 14.95
C VAL A 131 6.40 -16.95 16.28
N ALA A 132 7.10 -16.11 17.05
CA ALA A 132 7.79 -16.52 18.28
C ALA A 132 6.82 -16.89 19.42
N SER A 133 5.62 -16.30 19.45
CA SER A 133 4.67 -16.51 20.55
C SER A 133 3.22 -16.51 20.11
N GLN A 134 2.34 -17.02 20.98
CA GLN A 134 0.89 -16.94 20.79
C GLN A 134 0.38 -15.48 20.81
N ILE A 135 1.07 -14.57 21.51
CA ILE A 135 0.72 -13.15 21.56
C ILE A 135 0.96 -12.51 20.18
N ASP A 136 2.11 -12.79 19.57
CA ASP A 136 2.43 -12.36 18.20
C ASP A 136 1.42 -12.91 17.19
N SER A 137 0.98 -14.16 17.36
CA SER A 137 -0.03 -14.77 16.48
C SER A 137 -1.42 -14.14 16.61
N ARG A 138 -1.75 -13.56 17.77
CA ARG A 138 -3.05 -12.91 18.03
C ARG A 138 -3.05 -11.44 17.61
N THR A 139 -1.87 -10.86 17.43
CA THR A 139 -1.72 -9.45 17.07
C THR A 139 -2.26 -9.22 15.66
#